data_AF-A0A3R9ZNL8-F1
#
_entry.id   AF-A0A3R9ZNL8-F1
#
_cell.length_a   1.000
_cell.length_b   1.000
_cell.length_c   1.000
_cell.angle_alpha   90.00
_cell.angle_beta   90.00
_cell.angle_gamma   90.00
#
_symmetry.space_group_name_H-M   'P 1'
#
loop_
_entity.id
_entity.type
_entity.pdbx_description
1 polymer ?
#
loop_
_entity_poly.entity_id
_entity_poly.type
_entity_poly.pdbx_seq_one_letter_code
_entity_poly.pdbx_strand_id
1 'polypeptide(L)'
;MSKHTVLFELGCEELPPKSLKTLRDALQAETVKGLNEAGLNFASVEAYAAPRRLALKIVDVDAAQADTQKRFDGPAVQAAYDAEGKPTKALEGFMRGQGITVEQLSTFQAGKVEKVCYLKDVKGQSLDTLLPQILQTALDNLPIAKRMRSAASRTEFVRPVKWVVLLKDDQVIEATIQDHKAGNV
;
A
#
# COMPACT_ATOMS: atom_id res chain seq x y z
N MET A 1 -6.64 -16.02 -5.33
CA MET A 1 -6.40 -15.09 -4.19
C MET A 1 -7.76 -14.76 -3.59
N SER A 2 -7.85 -14.62 -2.27
CA SER A 2 -9.11 -14.24 -1.62
C SER A 2 -9.48 -12.81 -2.02
N LYS A 3 -10.76 -12.57 -2.28
CA LYS A 3 -11.33 -11.27 -2.63
C LYS A 3 -12.29 -10.86 -1.52
N HIS A 4 -12.34 -9.57 -1.22
CA HIS A 4 -13.15 -9.02 -0.13
C HIS A 4 -13.93 -7.80 -0.58
N THR A 5 -15.02 -7.50 0.12
CA THR A 5 -15.70 -6.20 0.01
C THR A 5 -15.32 -5.34 1.21
N VAL A 6 -14.96 -4.08 0.96
CA VAL A 6 -14.65 -3.12 2.02
C VAL A 6 -15.66 -1.99 2.05
N LEU A 7 -16.13 -1.65 3.25
CA LEU A 7 -16.84 -0.41 3.54
C LEU A 7 -15.91 0.54 4.29
N PHE A 8 -15.75 1.75 3.76
CA PHE A 8 -15.16 2.87 4.46
C PHE A 8 -16.19 3.99 4.60
N GLU A 9 -16.34 4.53 5.81
CA GLU A 9 -17.11 5.75 6.04
C GLU A 9 -16.37 6.72 6.95
N LEU A 10 -16.36 7.99 6.58
CA LEU A 10 -15.83 9.09 7.37
C LEU A 10 -16.97 10.01 7.81
N GLY A 11 -17.31 9.97 9.09
CA GLY A 11 -18.29 10.88 9.68
C GLY A 11 -17.68 12.18 10.14
N CYS A 12 -18.31 13.31 9.80
CA CYS A 12 -17.83 14.64 10.15
C CYS A 12 -18.98 15.60 10.48
N GLU A 13 -18.63 16.84 10.82
CA GLU A 13 -19.61 17.95 10.82
C GLU A 13 -20.09 18.29 9.40
N GLU A 14 -21.02 19.23 9.30
CA GLU A 14 -21.67 19.55 8.03
C GLU A 14 -20.68 20.07 6.97
N LEU A 15 -20.52 19.25 5.93
CA LEU A 15 -19.74 19.53 4.74
C LEU A 15 -20.42 20.58 3.87
N PRO A 16 -19.65 21.46 3.20
CA PRO A 16 -20.22 22.43 2.26
C PRO A 16 -21.04 21.71 1.16
N PRO A 17 -22.35 21.99 1.00
CA PRO A 17 -23.19 21.26 0.05
C PRO A 17 -22.69 21.33 -1.40
N LYS A 18 -22.10 22.47 -1.78
CA LYS A 18 -21.53 22.69 -3.12
C LYS A 18 -20.29 21.83 -3.40
N SER A 19 -19.58 21.39 -2.36
CA SER A 19 -18.33 20.62 -2.48
C SER A 19 -18.53 19.12 -2.34
N LEU A 20 -19.70 18.64 -1.91
CA LEU A 20 -19.96 17.22 -1.62
C LEU A 20 -19.61 16.29 -2.79
N LYS A 21 -20.11 16.60 -3.99
CA LYS A 21 -19.84 15.79 -5.19
C LYS A 21 -18.35 15.77 -5.53
N THR A 22 -17.71 16.94 -5.50
CA THR A 22 -16.27 17.07 -5.79
C THR A 22 -15.41 16.29 -4.78
N LEU A 23 -15.74 16.36 -3.49
CA LEU A 23 -15.00 15.63 -2.45
C LEU A 23 -15.20 14.12 -2.57
N ARG A 24 -16.43 13.67 -2.86
CA ARG A 24 -16.74 12.26 -3.13
C ARG A 24 -15.93 11.72 -4.30
N ASP A 25 -15.98 12.40 -5.43
CA ASP A 25 -15.35 11.95 -6.68
C ASP A 25 -13.81 11.98 -6.54
N ALA A 26 -13.27 12.97 -5.84
CA ALA A 26 -11.84 13.04 -5.54
C ALA A 26 -11.40 11.91 -4.58
N LEU A 27 -12.18 11.63 -3.52
CA LEU A 27 -11.88 10.53 -2.59
C LEU A 27 -11.85 9.18 -3.32
N GLN A 28 -12.82 8.94 -4.21
CA GLN A 28 -12.87 7.77 -5.06
C GLN A 28 -11.62 7.67 -5.95
N ALA A 29 -11.30 8.75 -6.67
CA ALA A 29 -10.18 8.77 -7.61
C ALA A 29 -8.83 8.55 -6.92
N GLU A 30 -8.58 9.21 -5.79
CA GLU A 30 -7.35 9.03 -5.02
C GLU A 30 -7.24 7.62 -4.41
N THR A 31 -8.36 7.04 -3.97
CA THR A 31 -8.37 5.66 -3.46
C THR A 31 -8.08 4.65 -4.57
N VAL A 32 -8.71 4.81 -5.74
CA VAL A 32 -8.45 4.00 -6.93
C VAL A 32 -6.98 4.07 -7.33
N LYS A 33 -6.41 5.28 -7.35
CA LYS A 33 -5.00 5.50 -7.63
C LYS A 33 -4.11 4.76 -6.62
N GLY A 34 -4.35 4.91 -5.31
CA GLY A 34 -3.56 4.26 -4.27
C GLY A 34 -3.65 2.73 -4.31
N LEU A 35 -4.83 2.16 -4.59
CA LEU A 35 -4.98 0.70 -4.77
C LEU A 35 -4.17 0.19 -5.97
N ASN A 36 -4.21 0.91 -7.10
CA ASN A 36 -3.44 0.57 -8.29
C ASN A 36 -1.93 0.69 -8.08
N GLU A 37 -1.47 1.76 -7.42
CA GLU A 37 -0.05 1.95 -7.07
C GLU A 37 0.45 0.89 -6.10
N ALA A 38 -0.43 0.43 -5.20
CA ALA A 38 -0.18 -0.72 -4.34
C ALA A 38 -0.28 -2.07 -5.09
N GLY A 39 -0.68 -2.11 -6.36
CA GLY A 39 -0.80 -3.37 -7.10
C GLY A 39 -1.90 -4.30 -6.57
N LEU A 40 -2.93 -3.75 -5.92
CA LEU A 40 -4.11 -4.49 -5.46
C LEU A 40 -5.18 -4.45 -6.55
N ASN A 41 -5.64 -5.61 -7.01
CA ASN A 41 -6.74 -5.68 -7.98
C ASN A 41 -8.08 -5.58 -7.26
N PHE A 42 -9.03 -4.86 -7.85
CA PHE A 42 -10.41 -4.71 -7.37
C PHE A 42 -11.39 -4.65 -8.56
N ALA A 43 -12.66 -4.98 -8.35
CA ALA A 43 -13.67 -4.90 -9.40
C ALA A 43 -14.22 -3.49 -9.56
N SER A 44 -14.54 -2.82 -8.45
CA SER A 44 -15.05 -1.45 -8.46
C SER A 44 -14.80 -0.73 -7.14
N VAL A 45 -14.83 0.60 -7.20
CA VAL A 45 -14.93 1.48 -6.03
C VAL A 45 -16.16 2.33 -6.25
N GLU A 46 -17.19 2.17 -5.41
CA GLU A 46 -18.38 3.01 -5.41
C GLU A 46 -18.22 4.10 -4.35
N ALA A 47 -18.64 5.33 -4.65
CA ALA A 47 -18.47 6.45 -3.74
C ALA A 47 -19.80 7.15 -3.43
N TYR A 48 -19.93 7.57 -2.18
CA TYR A 48 -21.14 8.14 -1.61
C TYR A 48 -20.80 9.39 -0.81
N ALA A 49 -21.72 10.35 -0.80
CA ALA A 49 -21.61 11.54 0.03
C ALA A 49 -22.97 11.97 0.55
N ALA A 50 -22.98 12.37 1.81
CA ALA A 50 -24.11 13.01 2.47
C ALA A 50 -23.58 14.24 3.24
N PRO A 51 -24.45 15.14 3.73
CA PRO A 51 -24.01 16.37 4.38
C PRO A 51 -23.02 16.19 5.54
N ARG A 52 -23.00 15.03 6.19
CA ARG A 52 -22.14 14.74 7.36
C ARG A 52 -21.26 13.51 7.20
N ARG A 53 -21.11 12.98 5.99
CA ARG A 53 -20.23 11.82 5.74
C ARG A 53 -19.80 11.67 4.29
N LEU A 54 -18.62 11.11 4.10
CA LEU A 54 -18.14 10.54 2.85
C LEU A 54 -17.99 9.03 3.04
N ALA A 55 -18.28 8.24 2.02
CA ALA A 55 -18.17 6.79 2.11
C ALA A 55 -17.72 6.16 0.79
N LEU A 56 -17.03 5.03 0.90
CA LEU A 56 -16.60 4.19 -0.21
C LEU A 56 -17.03 2.76 0.04
N LYS A 57 -17.43 2.06 -1.03
CA LYS A 57 -17.57 0.61 -1.07
C LYS A 57 -16.63 0.07 -2.13
N ILE A 58 -15.63 -0.71 -1.73
CA ILE A 58 -14.65 -1.34 -2.62
C ILE A 58 -15.06 -2.80 -2.79
N VAL A 59 -15.26 -3.24 -4.02
CA VAL A 59 -15.77 -4.59 -4.33
C VAL A 59 -14.65 -5.45 -4.92
N ASP A 60 -14.60 -6.71 -4.48
CA ASP A 60 -13.65 -7.74 -4.91
C ASP A 60 -12.17 -7.29 -4.89
N VAL A 61 -11.77 -6.60 -3.82
CA VAL A 61 -10.37 -6.21 -3.62
C VAL A 61 -9.54 -7.39 -3.12
N ASP A 62 -8.32 -7.53 -3.64
CA ASP A 62 -7.36 -8.55 -3.20
C ASP A 62 -7.08 -8.45 -1.70
N ALA A 63 -6.99 -9.61 -1.03
CA ALA A 63 -6.64 -9.69 0.39
C ALA A 63 -5.20 -9.21 0.71
N ALA A 64 -4.31 -9.23 -0.28
CA ALA A 64 -2.92 -8.83 -0.16
C ALA A 64 -2.32 -8.53 -1.54
N GLN A 65 -1.21 -7.80 -1.55
CA GLN A 65 -0.36 -7.70 -2.73
C GLN A 65 0.17 -9.08 -3.13
N ALA A 66 0.43 -9.26 -4.43
CA ALA A 66 1.14 -10.44 -4.89
C ALA A 66 2.56 -10.48 -4.32
N ASP A 67 3.04 -11.68 -4.00
CA ASP A 67 4.45 -11.90 -3.71
C ASP A 67 5.29 -11.52 -4.94
N THR A 68 6.44 -10.91 -4.69
CA THR A 68 7.37 -10.50 -5.75
C THR A 68 8.75 -11.07 -5.49
N GLN A 69 9.58 -11.12 -6.53
CA GLN A 69 10.99 -11.46 -6.39
C GLN A 69 11.85 -10.23 -6.64
N LYS A 70 12.71 -9.90 -5.67
CA LYS A 70 13.71 -8.85 -5.83
C LYS A 70 15.05 -9.47 -6.15
N ARG A 71 15.63 -9.08 -7.28
CA ARG A 71 16.98 -9.50 -7.69
C ARG A 71 18.04 -8.62 -7.06
N PHE A 72 19.05 -9.26 -6.47
CA PHE A 72 20.27 -8.62 -5.98
C PHE A 72 21.43 -9.08 -6.85
N ASP A 73 22.09 -8.13 -7.51
CA ASP A 73 23.15 -8.42 -8.47
C ASP A 73 24.49 -8.58 -7.74
N GLY A 74 25.14 -9.71 -7.96
CA GLY A 74 26.47 -10.02 -7.46
C GLY A 74 27.59 -9.75 -8.48
N PRO A 75 28.79 -10.31 -8.28
CA PRO A 75 29.91 -10.19 -9.21
C PRO A 75 29.65 -10.95 -10.53
N ALA A 76 30.47 -10.67 -11.55
CA ALA A 76 30.50 -11.47 -12.78
C ALA A 76 30.87 -12.93 -12.46
N VAL A 77 30.30 -13.90 -13.17
CA VAL A 77 30.55 -15.34 -12.91
C VAL A 77 32.06 -15.66 -12.96
N GLN A 78 32.78 -15.07 -13.92
CA GLN A 78 34.24 -15.21 -14.05
C GLN A 78 35.03 -14.67 -12.84
N ALA A 79 34.46 -13.74 -12.08
CA ALA A 79 35.06 -13.18 -10.87
C ALA A 79 34.45 -13.78 -9.59
N ALA A 80 33.42 -14.61 -9.73
CA ALA A 80 32.68 -15.20 -8.62
C ALA A 80 33.30 -16.52 -8.13
N TYR A 81 33.95 -17.26 -9.05
CA TYR A 81 34.64 -18.51 -8.77
C TYR A 81 36.11 -18.44 -9.16
N ASP A 82 36.96 -19.10 -8.39
CA ASP A 82 38.38 -19.26 -8.70
C ASP A 82 38.64 -20.41 -9.69
N ALA A 83 39.91 -20.66 -10.01
CA ALA A 83 40.32 -21.72 -10.93
C ALA A 83 39.98 -23.15 -10.43
N GLU A 84 39.72 -23.32 -9.13
CA GLU A 84 39.31 -24.60 -8.51
C GLU A 84 37.78 -24.72 -8.40
N GLY A 85 37.03 -23.71 -8.86
CA GLY A 85 35.57 -23.65 -8.77
C GLY A 85 35.05 -23.23 -7.39
N LYS A 86 35.90 -22.70 -6.51
CA LYS A 86 35.49 -22.23 -5.17
C LYS A 86 35.07 -20.76 -5.21
N PRO A 87 34.10 -20.34 -4.36
CA PRO A 87 33.71 -18.94 -4.22
C PRO A 87 34.91 -18.03 -3.93
N THR A 88 35.05 -16.94 -4.68
CA THR A 88 36.05 -15.91 -4.39
C THR A 88 35.61 -15.05 -3.20
N LYS A 89 36.53 -14.29 -2.60
CA LYS A 89 36.22 -13.31 -1.54
C LYS A 89 35.10 -12.33 -1.95
N ALA A 90 35.00 -12.00 -3.23
CA ALA A 90 33.94 -11.13 -3.75
C ALA A 90 32.57 -11.82 -3.68
N LEU A 91 32.49 -13.10 -4.05
CA LEU A 91 31.27 -13.88 -3.94
C LEU A 91 30.91 -14.15 -2.48
N GLU A 92 31.88 -14.50 -1.64
CA GLU A 92 31.68 -14.70 -0.20
C GLU A 92 31.15 -13.44 0.49
N GLY A 93 31.71 -12.26 0.15
CA GLY A 93 31.23 -10.98 0.65
C GLY A 93 29.79 -10.69 0.24
N PHE A 94 29.42 -10.98 -1.02
CA PHE A 94 28.05 -10.86 -1.50
C PHE A 94 27.09 -11.80 -0.76
N MET A 95 27.45 -13.09 -0.67
CA MET A 95 26.65 -14.11 0.04
C MET A 95 26.44 -13.74 1.51
N ARG A 96 27.50 -13.32 2.20
CA ARG A 96 27.41 -12.84 3.58
C ARG A 96 26.54 -11.59 3.71
N GLY A 97 26.64 -10.65 2.78
CA GLY A 97 25.82 -9.43 2.78
C GLY A 97 24.33 -9.70 2.59
N GLN A 98 23.98 -10.76 1.85
CA GLN A 98 22.60 -11.20 1.65
C GLN A 98 22.13 -12.25 2.66
N GLY A 99 23.05 -12.85 3.44
CA GLY A 99 22.75 -13.91 4.39
C GLY A 99 22.36 -15.23 3.73
N ILE A 100 22.99 -15.58 2.60
CA ILE A 100 22.65 -16.73 1.77
C ILE A 100 23.82 -17.69 1.59
N THR A 101 23.54 -18.90 1.12
CA THR A 101 24.54 -19.90 0.70
C THR A 101 24.71 -19.93 -0.82
N VAL A 102 25.73 -20.66 -1.28
CA VAL A 102 26.01 -20.84 -2.71
C VAL A 102 24.85 -21.51 -3.46
N GLU A 103 24.07 -22.38 -2.78
CA GLU A 103 22.93 -23.08 -3.39
C GLU A 103 21.76 -22.14 -3.73
N GLN A 104 21.72 -20.95 -3.14
CA GLN A 104 20.66 -19.96 -3.36
C GLN A 104 21.02 -18.95 -4.46
N LEU A 105 22.20 -19.09 -5.06
CA LEU A 105 22.65 -18.25 -6.15
C LEU A 105 22.01 -18.69 -7.46
N SER A 106 21.72 -17.71 -8.31
CA SER A 106 21.36 -17.91 -9.71
C SER A 106 22.30 -17.10 -10.58
N THR A 107 22.28 -17.31 -11.89
CA THR A 107 22.99 -16.45 -12.84
C THR A 107 22.00 -15.77 -13.77
N PHE A 108 22.41 -14.63 -14.31
CA PHE A 108 21.67 -13.94 -15.36
C PHE A 108 22.60 -13.23 -16.33
N GLN A 109 22.12 -13.02 -17.55
CA GLN A 109 22.85 -12.32 -18.58
C GLN A 109 22.68 -10.80 -18.43
N ALA A 110 23.77 -10.08 -18.14
CA ALA A 110 23.83 -8.63 -18.13
C ALA A 110 24.59 -8.13 -19.36
N GLY A 111 23.90 -8.04 -20.51
CA GLY A 111 24.53 -7.71 -21.79
C GLY A 111 25.47 -8.84 -22.25
N LYS A 112 26.77 -8.56 -22.35
CA LYS A 112 27.79 -9.57 -22.73
C LYS A 112 28.39 -10.31 -21.53
N VAL A 113 28.05 -9.92 -20.31
CA VAL A 113 28.64 -10.48 -19.07
C VAL A 113 27.59 -11.29 -18.33
N GLU A 114 27.90 -12.54 -18.01
CA GLU A 114 27.10 -13.34 -17.09
C GLU A 114 27.45 -12.97 -15.65
N LYS A 115 26.43 -12.71 -14.83
CA LYS A 115 26.59 -12.31 -13.43
C LYS A 115 25.84 -13.25 -12.50
N VAL A 116 26.39 -13.44 -11.32
CA VAL A 116 25.69 -14.09 -10.21
C VAL A 116 24.63 -13.14 -9.66
N CYS A 117 23.50 -13.67 -9.22
CA CYS A 117 22.47 -12.93 -8.51
C CYS A 117 21.82 -13.79 -7.42
N TYR A 118 21.08 -13.11 -6.55
CA TYR A 118 20.17 -13.73 -5.60
C TYR A 118 18.76 -13.20 -5.86
N LEU A 119 17.79 -14.12 -5.99
CA LEU A 119 16.37 -13.79 -6.07
C LEU A 119 15.76 -13.96 -4.69
N LYS A 120 15.46 -12.83 -4.05
CA LYS A 120 14.81 -12.82 -2.75
C LYS A 120 13.29 -12.76 -2.95
N ASP A 121 12.58 -13.75 -2.43
CA ASP A 121 11.12 -13.66 -2.31
C ASP A 121 10.76 -12.56 -1.30
N VAL A 122 9.92 -11.65 -1.75
CA VAL A 122 9.36 -10.55 -0.96
C VAL A 122 7.86 -10.80 -0.85
N LYS A 123 7.42 -11.11 0.37
CA LYS A 123 5.99 -11.29 0.65
C LYS A 123 5.25 -9.97 0.45
N GLY A 124 4.12 -10.05 -0.24
CA GLY A 124 3.21 -8.91 -0.38
C GLY A 124 2.64 -8.48 0.97
N GLN A 125 2.25 -7.21 1.09
CA GLN A 125 1.58 -6.71 2.28
C GLN A 125 0.07 -6.98 2.23
N SER A 126 -0.56 -7.19 3.38
CA SER A 126 -2.00 -7.43 3.46
C SER A 126 -2.80 -6.15 3.18
N LEU A 127 -4.03 -6.32 2.70
CA LEU A 127 -4.99 -5.24 2.53
C LEU A 127 -5.18 -4.45 3.83
N ASP A 128 -5.29 -5.15 4.96
CA ASP A 128 -5.48 -4.57 6.29
C ASP A 128 -4.33 -3.65 6.70
N THR A 129 -3.11 -3.94 6.21
CA THR A 129 -1.91 -3.14 6.47
C THR A 129 -1.78 -1.96 5.51
N LEU A 130 -2.33 -2.02 4.30
CA LEU A 130 -2.13 -1.03 3.23
C LEU A 130 -3.27 -0.02 3.13
N LEU A 131 -4.51 -0.51 3.28
CA LEU A 131 -5.70 0.25 3.00
C LEU A 131 -5.86 1.49 3.91
N PRO A 132 -5.54 1.43 5.22
CA PRO A 132 -5.62 2.61 6.07
C PRO A 132 -4.77 3.80 5.58
N GLN A 133 -3.56 3.52 5.09
CA GLN A 133 -2.60 4.51 4.61
C GLN A 133 -3.01 5.06 3.25
N ILE A 134 -3.57 4.21 2.39
CA ILE A 134 -4.18 4.62 1.12
C ILE A 134 -5.33 5.58 1.39
N LEU A 135 -6.25 5.23 2.29
CA LEU A 135 -7.40 6.07 2.64
C LEU A 135 -6.95 7.38 3.29
N GLN A 136 -5.98 7.34 4.21
CA GLN A 136 -5.42 8.54 4.82
C GLN A 136 -4.82 9.48 3.76
N THR A 137 -4.02 8.94 2.84
CA THR A 137 -3.42 9.71 1.74
C THR A 137 -4.50 10.28 0.81
N ALA A 138 -5.55 9.51 0.51
CA ALA A 138 -6.66 9.96 -0.31
C ALA A 138 -7.42 11.13 0.34
N LEU A 139 -7.64 11.08 1.65
CA LEU A 139 -8.21 12.20 2.42
C LEU A 139 -7.28 13.42 2.43
N ASP A 140 -5.98 13.19 2.58
CA ASP A 140 -4.96 14.24 2.60
C ASP A 140 -4.77 14.89 1.24
N ASN A 141 -5.19 14.26 0.14
CA ASN A 141 -5.12 14.82 -1.23
C ASN A 141 -6.42 15.50 -1.69
N LEU A 142 -7.47 15.52 -0.87
CA LEU A 142 -8.74 16.13 -1.29
C LEU A 142 -8.58 17.63 -1.64
N PRO A 143 -9.29 18.10 -2.69
CA PRO A 143 -9.24 19.49 -3.15
C PRO A 143 -10.04 20.41 -2.20
N ILE A 144 -9.49 20.66 -1.03
CA ILE A 144 -10.11 21.45 0.04
C ILE A 144 -9.52 22.86 0.00
N ALA A 145 -10.33 23.85 -0.43
CA ALA A 145 -9.91 25.24 -0.58
C ALA A 145 -9.42 25.88 0.73
N LYS A 146 -9.96 25.44 1.88
CA LYS A 146 -9.54 25.89 3.21
C LYS A 146 -9.64 24.72 4.18
N ARG A 147 -8.49 24.14 4.54
CA ARG A 147 -8.45 23.08 5.55
C ARG A 147 -8.65 23.70 6.93
N MET A 148 -9.42 22.99 7.76
CA MET A 148 -9.59 23.32 9.16
C MET A 148 -8.75 22.37 9.98
N ARG A 149 -7.89 22.95 10.82
CA ARG A 149 -7.18 22.17 11.83
C ARG A 149 -8.10 21.96 13.03
N SER A 150 -8.19 20.72 13.51
CA SER A 150 -8.87 20.44 14.77
C SER A 150 -8.15 21.16 15.93
N ALA A 151 -8.89 21.75 16.86
CA ALA A 151 -8.27 22.38 18.05
C ALA A 151 -7.54 21.35 18.93
N ALA A 152 -7.95 20.07 18.85
CA ALA A 152 -7.40 18.96 19.63
C ALA A 152 -6.28 18.19 18.92
N SER A 153 -6.03 18.43 17.63
CA SER A 153 -5.01 17.68 16.89
C SER A 153 -4.32 18.49 15.77
N ARG A 154 -3.31 17.90 15.12
CA ARG A 154 -2.65 18.51 13.96
C ARG A 154 -3.33 18.16 12.64
N THR A 155 -4.35 17.31 12.68
CA THR A 155 -5.04 16.83 11.48
C THR A 155 -5.92 17.92 10.90
N GLU A 156 -5.84 18.03 9.58
CA GLU A 156 -6.46 19.06 8.77
C GLU A 156 -7.46 18.43 7.81
N PHE A 157 -8.75 18.66 8.08
CA PHE A 157 -9.84 18.24 7.21
C PHE A 157 -10.77 19.41 6.92
N VAL A 158 -11.68 19.27 5.95
CA VAL A 158 -12.62 20.37 5.61
C VAL A 158 -13.54 20.72 6.79
N ARG A 159 -13.81 19.76 7.67
CA ARG A 159 -14.62 19.89 8.90
C ARG A 159 -14.11 18.94 9.98
N PRO A 160 -14.35 19.18 11.28
CA PRO A 160 -13.98 18.23 12.32
C PRO A 160 -14.57 16.84 12.06
N VAL A 161 -13.69 15.84 11.97
CA VAL A 161 -14.05 14.42 11.92
C VAL A 161 -14.63 14.01 13.28
N LYS A 162 -15.56 13.06 13.28
CA LYS A 162 -16.23 12.56 14.50
C LYS A 162 -15.99 11.07 14.71
N TRP A 163 -15.98 10.29 13.63
CA TRP A 163 -15.80 8.85 13.67
C TRP A 163 -15.34 8.32 12.32
N VAL A 164 -14.79 7.11 12.33
CA VAL A 164 -14.36 6.36 11.14
C VAL A 164 -14.92 4.95 11.23
N VAL A 165 -15.50 4.48 10.13
CA VAL A 165 -15.84 3.07 9.92
C VAL A 165 -14.91 2.51 8.85
N LEU A 166 -14.31 1.36 9.13
CA LEU A 166 -13.52 0.62 8.16
C LEU A 166 -13.73 -0.88 8.37
N LEU A 167 -14.55 -1.48 7.51
CA LEU A 167 -14.93 -2.88 7.59
C LEU A 167 -14.44 -3.63 6.35
N LYS A 168 -13.78 -4.76 6.56
CA LYS A 168 -13.55 -5.78 5.53
C LYS A 168 -14.55 -6.89 5.76
N ASP A 169 -15.49 -7.02 4.83
CA ASP A 169 -16.68 -7.84 4.97
C ASP A 169 -17.44 -7.49 6.27
N ASP A 170 -17.37 -8.33 7.29
CA ASP A 170 -17.98 -8.14 8.60
C ASP A 170 -16.99 -7.80 9.72
N GLN A 171 -15.69 -7.70 9.42
CA GLN A 171 -14.62 -7.48 10.39
C GLN A 171 -14.10 -6.04 10.34
N VAL A 172 -13.86 -5.45 11.52
CA VAL A 172 -13.19 -4.15 11.63
C VAL A 172 -11.71 -4.30 11.26
N ILE A 173 -11.23 -3.43 10.36
CA ILE A 173 -9.78 -3.26 10.17
C ILE A 173 -9.28 -2.31 11.26
N GLU A 174 -8.41 -2.79 12.14
CA GLU A 174 -7.82 -1.96 13.18
C GLU A 174 -6.90 -0.89 12.59
N ALA A 175 -7.33 0.36 12.66
CA ALA A 175 -6.63 1.49 12.09
C ALA A 175 -6.96 2.80 12.82
N THR A 176 -6.07 3.79 12.66
CA THR A 176 -6.36 5.19 13.01
C THR A 176 -6.31 6.00 11.72
N ILE A 177 -7.41 6.67 11.38
CA ILE A 177 -7.53 7.54 10.20
C ILE A 177 -8.07 8.88 10.67
N GLN A 178 -7.43 9.98 10.23
CA GLN A 178 -7.76 11.34 10.65
C GLN A 178 -7.80 11.50 12.19
N ASP A 179 -6.89 10.84 12.92
CA ASP A 179 -6.83 10.75 14.39
C ASP A 179 -7.99 10.00 15.08
N HIS A 180 -8.84 9.30 14.34
CA HIS A 180 -9.92 8.48 14.91
C HIS A 180 -9.64 6.99 14.70
N LYS A 181 -9.82 6.19 15.76
CA LYS A 181 -9.82 4.73 15.65
C LYS A 181 -11.01 4.28 14.81
N ALA A 182 -10.77 3.40 13.86
CA ALA A 182 -11.82 2.77 13.08
C ALA A 182 -12.62 1.78 13.95
N GLY A 183 -13.93 1.71 13.70
CA GLY A 183 -14.83 0.79 14.37
C GLY A 183 -16.03 0.39 13.50
N ASN A 184 -16.98 -0.30 14.10
CA ASN A 184 -18.29 -0.61 13.53
C ASN A 184 -19.41 0.32 14.09
N VAL A 185 -18.99 1.54 14.43
CA VAL A 185 -19.70 2.68 15.07
C VAL A 185 -19.85 2.57 16.58
#